data_AF-N9XMP6-F1
#
_entry.id   AF-N9XMP6-F1
#
_cell.length_a   1.000
_cell.length_b   1.000
_cell.length_c   1.000
_cell.angle_alpha   90.00
_cell.angle_beta   90.00
_cell.angle_gamma   90.00
#
_symmetry.space_group_name_H-M   'P 1'
#
loop_
_entity.id
_entity.type
_entity.pdbx_description
1 polymer ?
#
loop_
_entity_poly.entity_id
_entity_poly.type
_entity_poly.pdbx_seq_one_letter_code
_entity_poly.pdbx_strand_id
1 'polypeptide(L)'
;MNNIIQKILSLTLLILITLLTFDYFKVIEFDKVLKNCFTFIIVISSVISSMGVILSKAPGFMKFINYVIIISLLIGGMLIITQNKLNLFVAIFLIFTISYSLIDMLYKSA
;
A
#
# COMPACT_ATOMS: atom_id res chain seq x y z
N MET A 1 7.97 -12.28 9.73
CA MET A 1 6.95 -11.55 10.52
C MET A 1 5.88 -12.54 10.95
N ASN A 2 5.25 -12.38 12.12
CA ASN A 2 4.14 -13.26 12.51
C ASN A 2 2.98 -13.07 11.51
N ASN A 3 2.39 -14.16 11.01
CA ASN A 3 1.33 -14.11 10.00
C ASN A 3 0.12 -13.27 10.45
N ILE A 4 -0.16 -13.22 11.76
CA ILE A 4 -1.23 -12.38 12.32
C ILE A 4 -0.91 -10.89 12.16
N ILE A 5 0.34 -10.50 12.42
CA ILE A 5 0.80 -9.10 12.29
C ILE A 5 0.74 -8.65 10.83
N GLN A 6 1.12 -9.54 9.90
CA GLN A 6 1.01 -9.32 8.46
C GLN A 6 -0.43 -9.01 8.05
N LYS A 7 -1.39 -9.84 8.48
CA LYS A 7 -2.81 -9.65 8.18
C LYS A 7 -3.37 -8.36 8.77
N ILE A 8 -3.00 -8.00 10.00
CA ILE A 8 -3.44 -6.74 10.62
C ILE A 8 -2.90 -5.54 9.83
N LEU A 9 -1.64 -5.58 9.40
CA LEU A 9 -1.03 -4.53 8.57
C LEU A 9 -1.75 -4.41 7.22
N SER A 10 -2.00 -5.53 6.54
CA SER A 10 -2.74 -5.57 5.27
C SER A 10 -4.15 -5.01 5.41
N LEU A 11 -4.86 -5.37 6.48
CA LEU A 11 -6.22 -4.87 6.76
C LEU A 11 -6.22 -3.36 7.08
N THR A 12 -5.27 -2.91 7.89
CA THR A 12 -5.11 -1.48 8.21
C THR A 12 -4.81 -0.66 6.96
N LEU A 13 -3.94 -1.16 6.07
CA LEU A 13 -3.65 -0.55 4.77
C LEU A 13 -4.91 -0.41 3.91
N LEU A 14 -5.72 -1.46 3.84
CA LEU A 14 -6.96 -1.45 3.05
C LEU A 14 -7.97 -0.42 3.59
N ILE A 15 -8.11 -0.32 4.92
CA ILE A 15 -8.97 0.69 5.57
C ILE A 15 -8.46 2.11 5.29
N LEU A 16 -7.15 2.35 5.40
CA LEU A 16 -6.59 3.68 5.14
C LEU A 16 -6.76 4.11 3.68
N ILE A 17 -6.56 3.19 2.73
CA ILE A 17 -6.75 3.47 1.30
C ILE A 17 -8.22 3.76 1.00
N THR A 18 -9.15 3.03 1.59
CA THR A 18 -10.60 3.27 1.40
C THR A 18 -11.04 4.60 1.98
N LEU A 19 -10.55 5.00 3.16
CA LEU A 19 -10.79 6.34 3.72
C LEU A 19 -10.32 7.46 2.78
N LEU A 20 -9.10 7.35 2.24
CA LEU A 20 -8.58 8.32 1.28
C LEU A 20 -9.37 8.32 -0.05
N THR A 21 -9.94 7.18 -0.42
CA THR A 21 -10.81 7.07 -1.60
C THR A 21 -12.15 7.77 -1.37
N PHE A 22 -12.72 7.70 -0.16
CA PHE A 22 -13.92 8.46 0.19
C PHE A 22 -13.70 9.97 0.18
N ASP A 23 -12.50 10.43 0.53
CA ASP A 23 -12.09 11.83 0.35
C ASP A 23 -11.99 12.23 -1.12
N TYR A 24 -11.45 11.36 -1.97
CA TYR A 24 -11.43 11.60 -3.42
C TYR A 24 -12.83 11.75 -4.03
N PHE A 25 -13.78 10.91 -3.59
CA PHE A 25 -15.18 10.99 -4.03
C PHE A 25 -16.02 12.04 -3.28
N LYS A 26 -15.40 12.83 -2.39
CA LYS A 26 -16.08 13.85 -1.56
C LYS A 26 -17.24 13.32 -0.72
N VAL A 27 -17.19 12.04 -0.34
CA VAL A 27 -18.15 11.45 0.62
C VAL A 27 -17.83 11.95 2.03
N ILE A 28 -16.54 12.12 2.32
CA ILE A 28 -16.00 12.68 3.57
C ILE A 28 -14.88 13.65 3.16
N GLU A 29 -14.95 14.93 3.52
CA GLU A 29 -13.86 15.87 3.20
C GLU A 29 -12.87 15.96 4.37
N PHE A 30 -11.63 15.57 4.13
CA PHE A 30 -10.55 15.73 5.10
C PHE A 30 -9.78 17.03 4.89
N ASP A 31 -9.31 17.62 5.98
CA ASP A 31 -8.37 18.73 5.90
C ASP A 31 -7.04 18.28 5.25
N LYS A 32 -6.35 19.22 4.60
CA LYS A 32 -5.09 19.00 3.88
C LYS A 32 -4.02 18.39 4.79
N VAL A 33 -3.97 18.81 6.06
CA VAL A 33 -3.01 18.25 7.04
C VAL A 33 -3.33 16.78 7.28
N LEU A 34 -4.59 16.45 7.54
CA LEU A 34 -5.03 15.09 7.83
C LEU A 34 -4.82 14.16 6.62
N LYS A 35 -5.11 14.65 5.42
CA LYS A 35 -4.86 13.93 4.15
C LYS A 35 -3.38 13.60 3.96
N ASN A 36 -2.49 14.55 4.25
CA ASN A 36 -1.04 14.33 4.18
C ASN A 36 -0.59 13.31 5.23
N CYS A 37 -1.11 13.38 6.46
CA CYS A 37 -0.82 12.39 7.50
C CYS A 37 -1.24 10.98 7.10
N PHE A 38 -2.47 10.79 6.58
CA PHE A 38 -2.92 9.48 6.13
C PHE A 38 -2.09 8.94 4.96
N THR A 39 -1.77 9.80 3.99
CA THR A 39 -0.92 9.43 2.85
C THR A 39 0.46 8.95 3.33
N PHE A 40 1.07 9.66 4.28
CA PHE A 40 2.36 9.28 4.86
C PHE A 40 2.30 7.93 5.59
N ILE A 41 1.26 7.71 6.38
CA ILE A 41 1.06 6.44 7.10
C ILE A 41 0.89 5.27 6.13
N ILE A 42 0.15 5.46 5.03
CA ILE A 42 0.00 4.43 3.98
C ILE A 42 1.34 4.07 3.36
N VAL A 43 2.15 5.07 3.01
CA VAL A 43 3.48 4.85 2.43
C VAL A 43 4.37 4.06 3.38
N ILE A 44 4.47 4.46 4.65
CA ILE A 44 5.29 3.72 5.62
C ILE A 44 4.76 2.30 5.84
N SER A 45 3.46 2.16 6.05
CA SER A 45 2.83 0.86 6.32
C SER A 45 2.99 -0.11 5.14
N SER A 46 2.89 0.40 3.91
CA SER A 46 3.07 -0.41 2.70
C SER A 46 4.51 -0.86 2.52
N VAL A 47 5.51 -0.02 2.84
CA VAL A 47 6.92 -0.41 2.86
C VAL A 47 7.18 -1.50 3.90
N ILE A 48 6.70 -1.30 5.14
CA ILE A 48 6.89 -2.26 6.24
C ILE A 48 6.22 -3.60 5.89
N SER A 49 4.97 -3.55 5.40
CA SER A 49 4.24 -4.74 5.01
C SER A 49 4.98 -5.49 3.90
N SER A 50 5.36 -4.79 2.82
CA SER A 50 6.01 -5.40 1.66
C SER A 50 7.37 -6.01 2.00
N MET A 51 8.19 -5.30 2.78
CA MET A 51 9.47 -5.82 3.27
C MET A 51 9.27 -7.05 4.18
N GLY A 52 8.23 -7.03 5.01
CA GLY A 52 7.84 -8.15 5.85
C GLY A 52 7.55 -9.42 5.03
N VAL A 53 6.88 -9.30 3.88
CA VAL A 53 6.61 -10.43 2.97
C VAL A 53 7.87 -10.91 2.29
N ILE A 54 8.68 -9.99 1.76
CA ILE A 54 9.92 -10.30 1.03
C ILE A 54 10.87 -11.13 1.91
N LEU A 55 11.04 -10.70 3.16
CA LEU A 55 11.92 -11.34 4.14
C LEU A 55 11.32 -12.62 4.77
N SER A 56 10.04 -12.91 4.52
CA SER A 56 9.38 -14.12 5.04
C SER A 56 9.61 -15.36 4.16
N LYS A 57 9.09 -16.52 4.58
CA LYS A 57 9.03 -17.74 3.76
C LYS A 57 7.80 -17.77 2.81
N ALA A 58 7.21 -16.61 2.50
CA ALA A 58 6.08 -16.52 1.57
C ALA A 58 6.43 -17.09 0.17
N PRO A 59 5.42 -17.59 -0.57
CA PRO A 59 5.61 -18.11 -1.93
C PRO A 59 6.19 -17.05 -2.87
N GLY A 60 6.97 -17.50 -3.86
CA GLY A 60 7.75 -16.61 -4.75
C GLY A 60 6.91 -15.57 -5.48
N PHE A 61 5.67 -15.91 -5.85
CA PHE A 61 4.74 -14.98 -6.49
C PHE A 61 4.35 -13.80 -5.58
N MET A 62 4.10 -14.05 -4.29
CA MET A 62 3.79 -12.99 -3.32
C MET A 62 4.99 -12.08 -3.10
N LYS A 63 6.20 -12.65 -3.07
CA LYS A 63 7.43 -11.86 -3.00
C LYS A 63 7.60 -10.98 -4.24
N PHE A 64 7.34 -11.52 -5.43
CA PHE A 64 7.41 -10.77 -6.68
C PHE A 64 6.46 -9.55 -6.68
N ILE A 65 5.20 -9.74 -6.28
CA ILE A 65 4.25 -8.62 -6.15
C ILE A 65 4.79 -7.55 -5.20
N ASN A 66 5.31 -7.95 -4.03
CA ASN A 66 5.84 -6.99 -3.05
C ASN A 66 7.11 -6.26 -3.52
N TYR A 67 7.96 -6.90 -4.34
CA TYR A 67 9.06 -6.21 -5.01
C TYR A 67 8.54 -5.14 -5.98
N VAL A 68 7.52 -5.45 -6.78
CA VAL A 68 6.90 -4.49 -7.70
C VAL A 68 6.28 -3.31 -6.94
N ILE A 69 5.64 -3.55 -5.79
CA ILE A 69 5.08 -2.51 -4.91
C ILE A 69 6.18 -1.55 -4.46
N ILE A 70 7.30 -2.07 -3.94
CA ILE A 70 8.42 -1.24 -3.45
C ILE A 70 9.08 -0.45 -4.58
N ILE A 71 9.34 -1.09 -5.72
CA ILE A 71 9.94 -0.42 -6.89
C ILE A 71 9.02 0.69 -7.40
N SER A 72 7.72 0.42 -7.48
CA SER A 72 6.72 1.42 -7.91
C SER A 72 6.63 2.60 -6.92
N LEU A 73 6.75 2.34 -5.62
CA LEU A 73 6.84 3.37 -4.58
C LEU A 73 8.05 4.27 -4.75
N LEU A 74 9.23 3.68 -4.99
CA LEU A 74 10.47 4.44 -5.17
C LEU A 74 10.42 5.29 -6.44
N ILE A 75 10.04 4.69 -7.57
CA ILE A 75 9.93 5.39 -8.85
C ILE A 75 8.83 6.46 -8.79
N GLY A 76 7.66 6.12 -8.23
CA GLY A 76 6.54 7.04 -8.05
C GLY A 76 6.91 8.23 -7.16
N GLY A 77 7.62 7.98 -6.05
CA GLY A 77 8.12 9.02 -5.15
C GLY A 77 9.11 9.97 -5.82
N MET A 78 10.11 9.43 -6.55
CA MET A 78 11.07 10.24 -7.31
C MET A 78 10.38 11.11 -8.38
N LEU A 79 9.37 10.57 -9.06
CA LEU A 79 8.64 11.28 -10.12
C LEU A 79 7.71 12.36 -9.58
N ILE A 80 7.11 12.17 -8.40
CA ILE A 80 6.36 13.23 -7.71
C ILE A 80 7.28 14.42 -7.41
N ILE A 81 8.50 14.18 -6.91
CA ILE A 81 9.45 15.25 -6.59
C ILE A 81 9.90 16.00 -7.84
N THR A 82 10.13 15.30 -8.94
CA THR A 82 10.68 15.90 -10.17
C THR A 82 9.65 16.55 -11.07
N GLN A 83 8.41 16.04 -11.13
CA GLN A 83 7.38 16.51 -12.08
C GLN A 83 6.14 17.10 -11.41
N ASN A 84 6.04 17.03 -10.08
CA ASN A 84 4.92 17.50 -9.27
C ASN A 84 3.53 17.02 -9.74
N LYS A 85 3.49 15.89 -10.46
CA LYS A 85 2.28 15.26 -10.99
C LYS A 85 2.11 13.87 -10.38
N LEU A 86 0.87 13.53 -10.04
CA LEU A 86 0.50 12.16 -9.72
C LEU A 86 0.74 11.30 -10.94
N ASN A 87 1.66 10.34 -10.81
CA ASN A 87 2.15 9.57 -11.94
C ASN A 87 1.52 8.17 -11.99
N LEU A 88 1.49 7.56 -13.17
CA LEU A 88 1.00 6.19 -13.42
C LEU A 88 1.54 5.17 -12.40
N PHE A 89 2.80 5.35 -11.97
CA PHE A 89 3.46 4.51 -10.96
C PHE A 89 2.79 4.53 -9.59
N VAL A 90 2.18 5.65 -9.20
CA VAL A 90 1.42 5.76 -7.94
C VAL A 90 0.13 4.94 -8.04
N ALA A 91 -0.54 4.99 -9.20
CA ALA A 91 -1.72 4.18 -9.45
C ALA A 91 -1.40 2.67 -9.49
N ILE A 92 -0.30 2.29 -10.14
CA ILE A 92 0.21 0.91 -10.16
C ILE A 92 0.49 0.44 -8.72
N PHE A 93 1.22 1.25 -7.94
CA PHE A 93 1.48 0.98 -6.52
C PHE A 93 0.18 0.71 -5.75
N LEU A 94 -0.84 1.58 -5.88
CA LEU A 94 -2.10 1.43 -5.16
C LEU A 94 -2.83 0.15 -5.57
N ILE A 95 -2.94 -0.13 -6.88
CA ILE A 95 -3.63 -1.32 -7.39
C ILE A 95 -2.96 -2.60 -6.88
N PHE A 96 -1.64 -2.69 -6.95
CA PHE A 96 -0.91 -3.86 -6.44
C PHE A 96 -0.99 -3.97 -4.93
N THR A 97 -0.97 -2.86 -4.19
CA THR A 97 -1.11 -2.87 -2.73
C THR A 97 -2.50 -3.36 -2.31
N ILE A 98 -3.57 -2.90 -2.98
CA ILE A 98 -4.95 -3.35 -2.73
C ILE A 98 -5.10 -4.82 -3.10
N SER A 99 -4.56 -5.22 -4.26
CA SER A 99 -4.64 -6.61 -4.72
C SER A 99 -3.94 -7.54 -3.74
N TYR A 100 -2.73 -7.17 -3.30
CA TYR A 100 -1.97 -7.94 -2.32
C TYR A 100 -2.70 -8.01 -0.97
N SER A 101 -3.21 -6.88 -0.46
CA SER A 101 -3.89 -6.88 0.85
C SER A 101 -5.18 -7.69 0.84
N LEU A 102 -5.94 -7.66 -0.26
CA LEU A 102 -7.11 -8.53 -0.46
C LEU A 102 -6.73 -10.01 -0.49
N ILE A 103 -5.66 -10.36 -1.22
CA ILE A 103 -5.16 -11.73 -1.26
C ILE A 103 -4.71 -12.16 0.14
N ASP A 104 -3.90 -11.37 0.83
CA ASP A 104 -3.38 -11.71 2.16
C ASP A 104 -4.51 -11.88 3.22
N MET A 105 -5.61 -11.11 3.06
CA MET A 105 -6.80 -11.23 3.92
C MET A 105 -7.67 -12.44 3.59
N LEU A 106 -8.00 -12.64 2.30
CA LEU A 106 -8.97 -13.64 1.84
C LEU A 106 -8.36 -15.03 1.68
N TYR A 107 -7.06 -15.10 1.36
CA TYR A 107 -6.37 -16.38 1.26
C TYR A 107 -6.20 -16.96 2.66
N LYS A 108 -7.04 -17.95 2.97
CA LYS A 108 -6.78 -18.89 4.05
C LYS A 108 -5.43 -19.53 3.73
N SER A 109 -4.46 -19.37 4.63
CA SER A 109 -3.29 -20.25 4.62
C SER A 109 -3.85 -21.66 4.78
N ALA A 110 -3.91 -22.39 3.66
CA ALA A 110 -4.09 -23.83 3.68
C ALA A 110 -2.89 -24.47 4.40
#